data_AF-A0A9E7W0P2-F1
#
_entry.id   AF-A0A9E7W0P2-F1
#
_cell.length_a   1.000
_cell.length_b   1.000
_cell.length_c   1.000
_cell.angle_alpha   90.00
_cell.angle_beta   90.00
_cell.angle_gamma   90.00
#
_symmetry.space_group_name_H-M   'P 1'
#
loop_
_entity.id
_entity.type
_entity.pdbx_description
1 polymer ?
#
loop_
_entity_poly.entity_id
_entity_poly.type
_entity_poly.pdbx_seq_one_letter_code
_entity_poly.pdbx_strand_id
1 'polypeptide(L)'
;MIFNEKAKGGGSGASANIWTPESAQGKLLQEVGFELAEVPEGTAGQGEMGKRADIVEVTGENLSKAVTGESVFLFNANEKTAASYAKNSLVESTPALKNDAVYAMGIDSFRLDYYSATNVLDRVEDEFGK
;
A
#
# COMPACT_ATOMS: atom_id res chain seq x y z
N MET A 1 -0.98 1.12 3.08
CA MET A 1 -0.37 1.56 1.83
C MET A 1 0.46 0.42 1.25
N ILE A 2 0.17 -0.01 0.02
CA ILE A 2 1.06 -0.49 -1.06
C ILE A 2 0.16 -1.07 -2.16
N PHE A 3 0.45 -0.81 -3.45
CA PHE A 3 -0.08 -1.63 -4.54
C PHE A 3 0.96 -2.65 -5.01
N ASN A 4 0.44 -3.84 -5.33
CA ASN A 4 1.12 -5.08 -5.66
C ASN A 4 1.90 -5.05 -6.99
N GLU A 5 3.17 -5.45 -6.89
CA GLU A 5 3.86 -6.41 -7.74
C GLU A 5 3.67 -6.30 -9.26
N LYS A 6 4.58 -5.54 -9.89
CA LYS A 6 5.08 -5.89 -11.22
C LYS A 6 6.13 -7.02 -11.17
N ALA A 7 6.05 -7.98 -10.24
CA ALA A 7 6.81 -9.23 -10.40
C ALA A 7 6.10 -10.11 -11.43
N LYS A 8 6.32 -9.76 -12.70
CA LYS A 8 6.48 -10.80 -13.70
C LYS A 8 7.79 -11.51 -13.40
N GLY A 9 7.70 -12.60 -12.64
CA GLY A 9 8.79 -13.56 -12.48
C GLY A 9 9.81 -13.19 -11.42
N GLY A 10 10.31 -14.22 -10.73
CA GLY A 10 11.39 -14.10 -9.77
C GLY A 10 12.58 -13.34 -10.35
N GLY A 11 13.04 -12.33 -9.64
CA GLY A 11 14.16 -11.51 -10.04
C GLY A 11 14.22 -10.26 -9.17
N SER A 12 15.42 -9.87 -8.79
CA SER A 12 15.78 -8.85 -7.81
C SER A 12 15.46 -7.39 -8.24
N GLY A 13 14.24 -7.10 -8.70
CA GLY A 13 13.92 -5.82 -9.37
C GLY A 13 12.45 -5.37 -9.34
N ALA A 14 11.62 -5.82 -8.40
CA ALA A 14 10.23 -5.36 -8.30
C ALA A 14 10.15 -3.95 -7.68
N SER A 15 9.50 -2.99 -8.34
CA SER A 15 9.09 -1.72 -7.74
C SER A 15 7.68 -1.82 -7.15
N ALA A 16 7.38 -0.97 -6.17
CA ALA A 16 6.07 -0.84 -5.54
C ALA A 16 5.60 0.61 -5.60
N ASN A 17 4.28 0.81 -5.66
CA ASN A 17 3.68 2.14 -5.58
C ASN A 17 3.08 2.34 -4.19
N ILE A 18 3.46 3.44 -3.54
CA ILE A 18 2.91 3.88 -2.26
C ILE A 18 1.95 5.04 -2.52
N TRP A 19 0.72 4.93 -2.03
CA TRP A 19 -0.30 5.98 -2.16
C TRP A 19 0.07 7.18 -1.28
N THR A 20 -0.04 8.39 -1.81
CA THR A 20 0.21 9.62 -1.06
C THR A 20 -1.04 10.12 -0.35
N PRO A 21 -0.92 11.08 0.58
CA PRO A 21 -2.07 11.82 1.11
C PRO A 21 -2.90 12.55 0.04
N GLU A 22 -2.34 12.87 -1.13
CA GLU A 22 -3.09 13.54 -2.20
C GLU A 22 -3.98 12.58 -3.00
N SER A 23 -3.71 11.27 -2.93
CA SER A 23 -4.49 10.22 -3.59
C SER A 23 -5.90 10.08 -3.02
N ALA A 24 -6.81 9.50 -3.80
CA ALA A 24 -8.15 9.19 -3.31
C ALA A 24 -8.10 8.17 -2.15
N GLN A 25 -7.20 7.19 -2.24
CA GLN A 25 -6.96 6.17 -1.22
C GLN A 25 -6.49 6.79 0.10
N GLY A 26 -5.50 7.68 0.02
CA GLY A 26 -4.97 8.40 1.17
C GLY A 26 -6.05 9.26 1.83
N LYS A 27 -6.77 10.07 1.04
CA LYS A 27 -7.87 10.90 1.53
C LYS A 27 -8.96 10.07 2.20
N LEU A 28 -9.40 8.97 1.58
CA LEU A 28 -10.43 8.11 2.17
C LEU A 28 -10.02 7.58 3.56
N LEU A 29 -8.79 7.10 3.69
CA LEU A 29 -8.28 6.61 4.96
C LEU A 29 -8.18 7.72 6.02
N GLN A 30 -7.75 8.92 5.63
CA GLN A 30 -7.68 10.07 6.55
C GLN A 30 -9.06 10.54 7.02
N GLU A 31 -10.05 10.57 6.12
CA GLU A 31 -11.44 10.95 6.44
C GLU A 31 -12.07 10.03 7.49
N VAL A 32 -11.67 8.76 7.53
CA VAL A 32 -12.13 7.80 8.55
C VAL A 32 -11.17 7.65 9.75
N GLY A 33 -10.21 8.56 9.88
CA GLY A 33 -9.40 8.73 11.09
C GLY A 33 -8.05 8.00 11.10
N PHE A 34 -7.60 7.42 9.98
CA PHE A 34 -6.25 6.87 9.91
C PHE A 34 -5.20 7.96 9.69
N GLU A 35 -4.06 7.79 10.34
CA GLU A 35 -2.85 8.57 10.04
C GLU A 35 -2.02 7.84 8.99
N LEU A 36 -1.60 8.57 7.96
CA LEU A 36 -0.79 8.04 6.87
C LEU A 36 0.69 8.15 7.21
N ALA A 37 1.41 7.03 7.18
CA ALA A 37 2.85 7.03 7.39
C ALA A 37 3.56 7.80 6.27
N GLU A 38 4.52 8.63 6.65
CA GLU A 38 5.35 9.36 5.70
C GLU A 38 6.36 8.41 5.03
N VAL A 39 6.52 8.60 3.71
CA VAL A 39 7.56 7.91 2.95
C VAL A 39 8.84 8.71 3.09
N PRO A 40 9.92 8.16 3.67
CA PRO A 40 11.16 8.90 3.88
C PRO A 40 11.75 9.44 2.57
N GLU A 41 12.28 10.66 2.62
CA GLU A 41 12.97 11.23 1.47
C GLU A 41 14.15 10.34 1.03
N GLY A 42 14.37 10.23 -0.28
CA GLY A 42 15.43 9.39 -0.85
C GLY A 42 15.09 7.90 -1.00
N THR A 43 13.91 7.44 -0.57
CA THR A 43 13.44 6.08 -0.89
C THR A 43 12.67 6.01 -2.21
N ALA A 44 12.21 7.16 -2.73
CA ALA A 44 11.53 7.27 -4.01
C ALA A 44 12.47 6.95 -5.19
N GLY A 45 12.00 6.14 -6.15
CA GLY A 45 12.66 5.95 -7.43
C GLY A 45 12.58 7.23 -8.27
N GLN A 46 13.70 7.63 -8.89
CA GLN A 46 13.74 8.75 -9.83
C GLN A 46 12.99 8.38 -11.12
N GLY A 47 11.65 8.51 -11.12
CA GLY A 47 10.81 8.35 -12.29
C GLY A 47 10.55 9.69 -12.98
N GLU A 48 11.35 10.04 -14.00
CA GLU A 48 11.17 11.23 -14.86
C GLU A 48 9.96 11.14 -15.82
N MET A 49 8.79 10.67 -15.37
CA MET A 49 7.57 10.68 -16.20
C MET A 49 6.36 11.22 -15.45
N GLY A 50 6.24 12.55 -15.47
CA GLY A 50 5.10 13.29 -14.95
C GLY A 50 5.07 13.30 -13.42
N LYS A 51 4.92 14.49 -12.81
CA LYS A 51 4.72 14.58 -11.37
C LYS A 51 3.36 13.98 -11.01
N ARG A 52 3.35 12.69 -10.66
CA ARG A 52 2.22 12.01 -10.03
C ARG A 52 2.13 12.53 -8.60
N ALA A 53 1.03 13.20 -8.28
CA ALA A 53 0.72 13.63 -6.92
C ALA A 53 0.23 12.45 -6.06
N ASP A 54 -0.39 11.45 -6.68
CA ASP A 54 -1.14 10.38 -6.03
C ASP A 54 -0.29 9.17 -5.59
N ILE A 55 0.93 9.01 -6.12
CA ILE A 55 1.81 7.89 -5.75
C ILE A 55 3.28 8.30 -5.66
N VAL A 56 4.02 7.56 -4.84
CA VAL A 56 5.48 7.49 -4.86
C VAL A 56 5.88 6.09 -5.31
N GLU A 57 6.62 5.99 -6.40
CA GLU A 57 7.23 4.71 -6.81
C GLU A 57 8.50 4.45 -6.00
N VAL A 58 8.64 3.25 -5.48
CA VAL A 58 9.77 2.81 -4.65
C VAL A 58 10.37 1.57 -5.26
N THR A 59 11.70 1.54 -5.40
CA THR A 59 12.42 0.35 -5.87
C THR A 59 12.40 -0.75 -4.81
N GLY A 60 12.50 -2.02 -5.20
CA GLY A 60 12.47 -3.13 -4.25
C GLY A 60 13.52 -3.04 -3.14
N GLU A 61 14.71 -2.51 -3.45
CA GLU A 61 15.79 -2.27 -2.49
C GLU A 61 15.42 -1.25 -1.40
N ASN A 62 14.54 -0.31 -1.73
CA ASN A 62 14.08 0.74 -0.81
C ASN A 62 12.74 0.39 -0.15
N LEU A 63 12.11 -0.72 -0.50
CA LEU A 63 10.77 -1.06 -0.03
C LEU A 63 10.71 -1.19 1.51
N SER A 64 11.64 -1.90 2.13
CA SER A 64 11.73 -2.01 3.61
C SER A 64 11.90 -0.66 4.31
N LYS A 65 12.54 0.31 3.65
CA LYS A 65 12.78 1.65 4.20
C LYS A 65 11.58 2.59 3.99
N ALA A 66 10.85 2.39 2.90
CA ALA A 66 9.71 3.22 2.54
C ALA A 66 8.43 2.83 3.30
N VAL A 67 8.31 1.55 3.69
CA VAL A 67 7.15 1.04 4.43
C VAL A 67 7.41 1.17 5.92
N THR A 68 7.10 2.35 6.44
CA THR A 68 7.36 2.76 7.83
C THR A 68 6.17 2.58 8.75
N GLY A 69 4.96 2.42 8.20
CA GLY A 69 3.73 2.33 8.98
C GLY A 69 3.60 1.05 9.79
N GLU A 70 2.89 1.15 10.92
CA GLU A 70 2.51 0.02 11.79
C GLU A 70 1.47 -0.91 11.14
N SER A 71 0.82 -0.48 10.06
CA SER A 71 -0.14 -1.26 9.29
C SER A 71 -0.03 -0.96 7.79
N VAL A 72 -0.33 -1.97 6.97
CA VAL A 72 -0.28 -1.90 5.50
C VAL A 72 -1.63 -2.26 4.91
N PHE A 73 -2.34 -1.23 4.42
CA PHE A 73 -3.48 -1.40 3.51
C PHE A 73 -3.03 -1.62 2.06
N LEU A 74 -3.35 -2.78 1.51
CA LEU A 74 -3.10 -3.15 0.11
C LEU A 74 -4.35 -2.88 -0.72
N PHE A 75 -4.27 -1.93 -1.66
CA PHE A 75 -5.36 -1.64 -2.59
C PHE A 75 -5.28 -2.56 -3.81
N ASN A 76 -6.39 -2.76 -4.53
CA ASN A 76 -6.54 -3.72 -5.64
C ASN A 76 -5.87 -5.08 -5.36
N ALA A 77 -6.10 -5.55 -4.14
CA ALA A 77 -5.49 -6.74 -3.57
C ALA A 77 -6.57 -7.58 -2.90
N ASN A 78 -6.36 -8.88 -2.86
CA ASN A 78 -7.14 -9.81 -2.06
C ASN A 78 -6.24 -10.52 -1.05
N GLU A 79 -6.82 -11.42 -0.26
CA GLU A 79 -6.08 -12.22 0.73
C GLU A 79 -4.89 -12.98 0.15
N LYS A 80 -4.99 -13.46 -1.09
CA LYS A 80 -3.85 -14.11 -1.75
C LYS A 80 -2.70 -13.14 -1.97
N THR A 81 -3.00 -11.90 -2.37
CA THR A 81 -2.01 -10.84 -2.51
C THR A 81 -1.41 -10.45 -1.15
N ALA A 82 -2.22 -10.32 -0.10
CA ALA A 82 -1.72 -10.05 1.25
C ALA A 82 -0.80 -11.17 1.75
N ALA A 83 -1.18 -12.43 1.54
CA ALA A 83 -0.35 -13.58 1.88
C ALA A 83 0.97 -13.63 1.06
N SER A 84 0.95 -13.22 -0.20
CA SER A 84 2.18 -13.07 -1.00
C SER A 84 3.06 -11.93 -0.49
N TYR A 85 2.46 -10.78 -0.16
CA TYR A 85 3.17 -9.64 0.45
C TYR A 85 3.85 -10.06 1.76
N ALA A 86 3.14 -10.77 2.63
CA ALA A 86 3.66 -11.25 3.91
C ALA A 86 4.84 -12.24 3.77
N LYS A 87 4.98 -12.91 2.61
CA LYS A 87 6.09 -13.83 2.32
C LYS A 87 7.28 -13.16 1.63
N ASN A 88 7.18 -11.87 1.31
CA ASN A 88 8.23 -11.15 0.61
C ASN A 88 9.34 -10.73 1.59
N SER A 89 10.56 -11.24 1.36
CA SER A 89 11.73 -10.94 2.19
C SER A 89 12.10 -9.47 2.21
N LEU A 90 11.69 -8.68 1.19
CA LEU A 90 11.93 -7.24 1.13
C LEU A 90 11.13 -6.44 2.17
N VAL A 91 10.07 -7.02 2.75
CA VAL A 91 9.22 -6.36 3.77
C VAL A 91 9.20 -7.12 5.09
N GLU A 92 10.02 -8.18 5.22
CA GLU A 92 10.05 -9.05 6.39
C GLU A 92 10.37 -8.30 7.69
N SER A 93 11.18 -7.25 7.60
CA SER A 93 11.60 -6.44 8.74
C SER A 93 10.65 -5.29 9.09
N THR A 94 9.60 -5.06 8.30
CA THR A 94 8.68 -3.91 8.46
C THR A 94 7.81 -4.04 9.71
N PRO A 95 7.41 -2.93 10.35
CA PRO A 95 6.53 -2.96 11.52
C PRO A 95 5.19 -3.64 11.23
N ALA A 96 4.56 -3.31 10.09
CA ALA A 96 3.28 -3.91 9.69
C ALA A 96 3.28 -5.43 9.65
N LEU A 97 4.37 -6.06 9.18
CA LEU A 97 4.44 -7.52 9.17
C LEU A 97 4.67 -8.10 10.58
N LYS A 98 5.47 -7.42 11.41
CA LYS A 98 5.68 -7.83 12.82
C LYS A 98 4.40 -7.75 13.64
N ASN A 99 3.52 -6.81 13.31
CA ASN A 99 2.24 -6.60 13.97
C ASN A 99 1.10 -7.45 13.38
N ASP A 100 1.37 -8.28 12.37
CA ASP A 100 0.34 -9.01 11.59
C ASP A 100 -0.76 -8.08 11.04
N ALA A 101 -0.37 -6.86 10.64
CA ALA A 101 -1.26 -5.77 10.29
C ALA A 101 -1.21 -5.47 8.79
N VAL A 102 -1.46 -6.49 7.96
CA VAL A 102 -1.51 -6.38 6.49
C VAL A 102 -2.92 -6.70 6.01
N TYR A 103 -3.59 -5.70 5.44
CA TYR A 103 -5.02 -5.77 5.11
C TYR A 103 -5.27 -5.58 3.62
N ALA A 104 -6.04 -6.46 2.99
CA ALA A 104 -6.41 -6.35 1.59
C ALA A 104 -7.73 -5.60 1.39
N MET A 105 -7.69 -4.49 0.66
CA MET A 105 -8.84 -3.60 0.44
C MET A 105 -9.68 -3.97 -0.78
N GLY A 106 -9.61 -5.22 -1.24
CA GLY A 106 -10.34 -5.72 -2.41
C GLY A 106 -9.69 -5.40 -3.75
N ILE A 107 -9.93 -6.23 -4.76
CA ILE A 107 -9.43 -6.09 -6.15
C ILE A 107 -10.10 -4.93 -6.91
N ASP A 108 -11.19 -4.40 -6.38
CA ASP A 108 -11.97 -3.28 -6.93
C ASP A 108 -11.47 -1.91 -6.47
N SER A 109 -10.45 -1.85 -5.60
CA SER A 109 -10.04 -0.60 -4.94
C SER A 109 -8.86 0.13 -5.62
N PHE A 110 -8.54 -0.19 -6.88
CA PHE A 110 -7.49 0.51 -7.64
C PHE A 110 -7.85 1.97 -7.92
N ARG A 111 -9.11 2.20 -8.31
CA ARG A 111 -9.69 3.53 -8.51
C ARG A 111 -10.88 3.62 -7.58
N LEU A 112 -10.90 4.68 -6.78
CA LEU A 112 -12.00 4.92 -5.86
C LEU A 112 -13.04 5.81 -6.54
N ASP A 113 -14.21 5.22 -6.76
CA ASP A 113 -15.47 5.92 -7.06
C ASP A 113 -16.45 5.66 -5.91
N TYR A 114 -17.69 6.10 -6.07
CA TYR A 114 -18.71 5.92 -5.03
C TYR A 114 -18.85 4.46 -4.56
N TYR A 115 -18.86 3.49 -5.49
CA TYR A 115 -19.06 2.09 -5.16
C TYR A 115 -17.80 1.47 -4.57
N SER A 116 -16.64 1.65 -5.22
CA SER A 116 -15.41 1.05 -4.73
C SER A 116 -14.91 1.69 -3.43
N ALA A 117 -15.18 2.98 -3.20
CA ALA A 117 -14.92 3.62 -1.90
C ALA A 117 -15.81 3.03 -0.81
N THR A 118 -17.11 2.84 -1.07
CA THR A 118 -18.03 2.20 -0.11
C THR A 118 -17.55 0.79 0.25
N ASN A 119 -17.17 -0.02 -0.75
CA ASN A 119 -16.65 -1.36 -0.48
C ASN A 119 -15.33 -1.35 0.32
N VAL A 120 -14.51 -0.30 0.20
CA VAL A 120 -13.31 -0.15 1.04
C VAL A 120 -13.70 0.20 2.47
N LEU A 121 -14.68 1.10 2.65
CA LEU A 121 -15.19 1.46 3.97
C LEU A 121 -15.81 0.28 4.69
N ASP A 122 -16.62 -0.54 4.02
CA ASP A 122 -17.21 -1.75 4.60
C ASP A 122 -16.10 -2.69 5.12
N ARG A 123 -15.01 -2.85 4.37
CA ARG A 123 -13.87 -3.68 4.78
C ARG A 123 -13.13 -3.08 5.98
N VAL A 124 -12.96 -1.76 6.01
CA VAL A 124 -12.38 -1.06 7.17
C VAL A 124 -13.27 -1.26 8.40
N GLU A 125 -14.58 -1.16 8.26
CA GLU A 125 -15.53 -1.40 9.36
C GLU A 125 -15.50 -2.85 9.84
N ASP A 126 -15.43 -3.83 8.94
CA ASP A 126 -15.32 -5.25 9.30
C ASP A 126 -14.05 -5.57 10.12
N GLU A 127 -12.94 -4.91 9.78
CA GLU A 127 -11.63 -5.08 10.42
C GLU A 127 -11.51 -4.29 11.74
N PHE A 128 -11.99 -3.05 11.80
CA PHE A 128 -11.71 -2.11 12.91
C PHE A 128 -12.95 -1.59 13.66
N GLY A 129 -14.17 -1.84 13.18
CA GLY A 129 -15.41 -1.32 13.76
C GLY A 129 -15.91 -2.06 15.00
N LYS A 130 -15.10 -2.96 15.57
CA LYS A 130 -15.46 -3.78 16.73
C LYS A 130 -14.99 -3.17 18.05
#